data_AF-A0A1M6K1E9-F1
#
_entry.id   AF-A0A1M6K1E9-F1
#
_cell.length_a   1.000
_cell.length_b   1.000
_cell.length_c   1.000
_cell.angle_alpha   90.00
_cell.angle_beta   90.00
_cell.angle_gamma   90.00
#
_symmetry.space_group_name_H-M   'P 1'
#
loop_
_entity.id
_entity.type
_entity.pdbx_description
1 polymer ?
#
loop_
_entity_poly.entity_id
_entity_poly.type
_entity_poly.pdbx_seq_one_letter_code
_entity_poly.pdbx_strand_id
1 'polypeptide(L)'
;MKIKSTGLYLLVILLLIVAAVPAWAADTQLQQTGRVVHVELAGGFYGILGDDGVKYQPTNLPQQYRKEGTLIKFIAWPREDMFTSVMWGKVIEIKTMENLNGSLSDAERTAIYLFDRRLEAFNQKDLAKLQGVDMQSKGLLPQQFMDWLGNYTNFTLRYVNIGSADSTTITGFCIYTRELPGSMDLRDGDNIATMQFTLSRKRDGWKLTDSSAAGVDGLPQTLSGVKELARQKYGTDNLSTLWF
;
A
#
# COMPACT_ATOMS: atom_id res chain seq x y z
N MET A 1 32.03 30.97 -57.81
CA MET A 1 31.69 29.68 -57.15
C MET A 1 32.25 29.67 -55.73
N LYS A 2 31.44 29.98 -54.71
CA LYS A 2 31.66 29.64 -53.30
C LYS A 2 30.28 29.65 -52.61
N ILE A 3 29.65 28.49 -52.55
CA ILE A 3 28.43 28.26 -51.76
C ILE A 3 28.88 28.28 -50.29
N LYS A 4 28.39 29.23 -49.51
CA LYS A 4 28.69 29.32 -48.07
C LYS A 4 27.92 28.20 -47.34
N SER A 5 28.67 27.31 -46.70
CA SER A 5 28.24 26.04 -46.09
C SER A 5 27.53 26.19 -44.73
N THR A 6 26.76 27.26 -44.51
CA THR A 6 26.08 27.51 -43.23
C THR A 6 24.71 26.82 -43.11
N GLY A 7 24.29 26.04 -44.11
CA GLY A 7 23.00 25.32 -44.11
C GLY A 7 23.04 23.87 -43.61
N LEU A 8 24.22 23.30 -43.31
CA LEU A 8 24.34 21.86 -43.02
C LEU A 8 24.44 21.52 -41.52
N TYR A 9 24.73 22.50 -40.66
CA TYR A 9 24.84 22.24 -39.21
C TYR A 9 23.50 22.27 -38.47
N LEU A 10 22.46 22.90 -39.03
CA LEU A 10 21.11 22.88 -38.43
C LEU A 10 20.35 21.56 -38.70
N LEU A 11 20.69 20.84 -39.77
CA LEU A 11 20.01 19.59 -40.12
C LEU A 11 20.53 18.38 -39.33
N VAL A 12 21.77 18.44 -38.82
CA VAL A 12 22.39 17.34 -38.04
C VAL A 12 22.09 17.45 -36.55
N ILE A 13 21.88 18.67 -36.02
CA ILE A 13 21.44 18.86 -34.63
C ILE A 13 19.95 18.51 -34.45
N LEU A 14 19.14 18.63 -35.50
CA LEU A 14 17.73 18.19 -35.49
C LEU A 14 17.58 16.65 -35.55
N LEU A 15 18.64 15.91 -35.91
CA LEU A 15 18.64 14.45 -36.04
C LEU A 15 19.34 13.73 -34.87
N LEU A 16 19.85 14.49 -33.90
CA LEU A 16 20.41 14.00 -32.63
C LEU A 16 19.47 14.23 -31.43
N ILE A 17 18.19 14.47 -31.69
CA ILE A 17 17.14 14.07 -30.75
C ILE A 17 16.86 12.59 -31.06
N VAL A 18 17.82 11.72 -30.71
CA VAL A 18 17.40 10.45 -30.11
C VAL A 18 16.73 10.90 -28.83
N ALA A 19 15.43 11.20 -28.92
CA ALA A 19 14.58 11.12 -27.77
C ALA A 19 14.85 9.71 -27.28
N ALA A 20 15.60 9.61 -26.17
CA ALA A 20 15.42 8.51 -25.26
C ALA A 20 13.91 8.37 -25.20
N VAL A 21 13.38 7.32 -25.83
CA VAL A 21 11.99 6.94 -25.63
C VAL A 21 11.91 6.93 -24.12
N PRO A 22 11.21 7.90 -23.46
CA PRO A 22 11.03 7.76 -22.03
C PRO A 22 10.44 6.36 -21.92
N ALA A 23 10.96 5.53 -21.02
CA ALA A 23 10.27 4.28 -20.71
C ALA A 23 8.87 4.74 -20.28
N TRP A 24 7.92 4.76 -21.23
CA TRP A 24 6.52 5.03 -20.98
C TRP A 24 6.22 3.94 -19.99
N ALA A 25 6.01 4.36 -18.74
CA ALA A 25 5.89 3.48 -17.61
C ALA A 25 5.03 2.33 -18.09
N ALA A 26 5.61 1.12 -18.16
CA ALA A 26 4.82 -0.06 -18.47
C ALA A 26 3.61 0.05 -17.54
N ASP A 27 2.39 0.11 -18.09
CA ASP A 27 1.15 0.30 -17.35
C ASP A 27 1.11 -0.80 -16.30
N THR A 28 1.71 -0.51 -15.15
CA THR A 28 2.04 -1.53 -14.20
C THR A 28 0.73 -1.80 -13.53
N GLN A 29 0.20 -2.95 -13.88
CA GLN A 29 -1.02 -3.48 -13.34
C GLN A 29 -1.00 -3.29 -11.82
N LEU A 30 -1.99 -2.54 -11.31
CA LEU A 30 -2.14 -2.35 -9.88
C LEU A 30 -3.10 -3.41 -9.34
N GLN A 31 -2.78 -3.92 -8.17
CA GLN A 31 -3.58 -4.87 -7.43
C GLN A 31 -3.91 -4.23 -6.09
N GLN A 32 -5.21 -4.10 -5.82
CA GLN A 32 -5.68 -3.28 -4.71
C GLN A 32 -6.98 -3.84 -4.14
N THR A 33 -7.25 -3.51 -2.89
CA THR A 33 -8.54 -3.74 -2.22
C THR A 33 -9.23 -2.42 -1.94
N GLY A 34 -10.55 -2.46 -1.81
CA GLY A 34 -11.31 -1.27 -1.45
C GLY A 34 -12.80 -1.53 -1.35
N ARG A 35 -13.54 -0.43 -1.25
CA ARG A 35 -15.00 -0.41 -1.17
C ARG A 35 -15.59 0.37 -2.33
N VAL A 36 -16.62 -0.18 -2.94
CA VAL A 36 -17.43 0.55 -3.93
C VAL A 36 -18.23 1.64 -3.23
N VAL A 37 -18.20 2.84 -3.80
CA VAL A 37 -18.90 4.03 -3.31
C VAL A 37 -19.70 4.68 -4.43
N HIS A 38 -20.92 5.11 -4.14
CA HIS A 38 -21.75 5.95 -4.99
C HIS A 38 -21.35 7.41 -4.78
N VAL A 39 -21.07 8.10 -5.87
CA VAL A 39 -20.57 9.47 -5.90
C VAL A 39 -21.60 10.32 -6.63
N GLU A 40 -22.22 11.28 -5.93
CA GLU A 40 -23.30 12.11 -6.48
C GLU A 40 -22.86 13.21 -7.45
N LEU A 41 -21.57 13.26 -7.80
CA LEU A 41 -21.04 14.25 -8.74
C LEU A 41 -21.49 13.95 -10.18
N ALA A 42 -21.76 15.00 -10.95
CA ALA A 42 -22.07 14.94 -12.40
C ALA A 42 -23.17 13.94 -12.79
N GLY A 43 -24.24 13.87 -11.99
CA GLY A 43 -25.38 12.98 -12.27
C GLY A 43 -25.26 11.57 -11.67
N GLY A 44 -24.21 11.30 -10.90
CA GLY A 44 -24.06 10.05 -10.16
C GLY A 44 -23.21 9.02 -10.89
N PHE A 45 -22.22 8.46 -10.21
CA PHE A 45 -21.47 7.29 -10.68
C PHE A 45 -20.97 6.44 -9.51
N TYR A 46 -20.51 5.22 -9.82
CA TYR A 46 -19.87 4.35 -8.82
C TYR A 46 -18.34 4.39 -8.98
N GLY A 47 -17.65 4.73 -7.89
CA GLY A 47 -16.21 4.69 -7.76
C GLY A 47 -15.75 3.64 -6.75
N ILE A 48 -14.44 3.52 -6.56
CA ILE A 48 -13.84 2.66 -5.54
C ILE A 48 -12.98 3.53 -4.63
N LEU A 49 -13.19 3.44 -3.32
CA LEU A 49 -12.25 3.95 -2.32
C LEU A 49 -11.33 2.80 -1.93
N GLY A 50 -10.07 2.88 -2.34
CA GLY A 50 -9.06 1.87 -2.01
C GLY A 50 -8.67 1.90 -0.54
N ASP A 51 -8.22 0.77 -0.01
CA ASP A 51 -7.69 0.67 1.36
C ASP A 51 -6.31 1.36 1.50
N ASP A 52 -5.65 1.70 0.38
CA ASP A 52 -4.55 2.67 0.32
C ASP A 52 -5.02 4.13 0.54
N GLY A 53 -6.33 4.30 0.57
CA GLY A 53 -7.03 5.56 0.63
C GLY A 53 -7.28 6.20 -0.73
N VAL A 54 -6.68 5.74 -1.82
CA VAL A 54 -6.80 6.40 -3.12
C VAL A 54 -8.23 6.22 -3.67
N LYS A 55 -8.75 7.27 -4.31
CA LYS A 55 -10.01 7.19 -5.06
C LYS A 55 -9.70 6.67 -6.46
N TYR A 56 -10.41 5.63 -6.87
CA TYR A 56 -10.26 4.99 -8.17
C TYR A 56 -11.55 5.14 -8.97
N GLN A 57 -11.46 5.76 -10.14
CA GLN A 57 -12.58 5.94 -11.05
C GLN A 57 -12.51 4.88 -12.17
N PRO A 58 -13.24 3.76 -12.04
CA PRO A 58 -13.25 2.71 -13.04
C PRO A 58 -14.03 3.14 -14.30
N THR A 59 -13.46 2.87 -15.48
CA THR A 59 -14.13 3.08 -16.77
C THR A 59 -15.11 1.98 -17.13
N ASN A 60 -14.98 0.80 -16.48
CA ASN A 60 -15.70 -0.43 -16.83
C ASN A 60 -16.22 -1.20 -15.60
N LEU A 61 -16.64 -0.52 -14.52
CA LEU A 61 -17.13 -1.19 -13.30
C LEU A 61 -18.31 -2.14 -13.62
N PRO A 62 -18.19 -3.46 -13.39
CA PRO A 62 -19.24 -4.40 -13.72
C PRO A 62 -20.51 -4.15 -12.89
N GLN A 63 -21.67 -4.31 -13.52
CA GLN A 63 -22.96 -3.98 -12.90
C GLN A 63 -23.19 -4.69 -11.56
N GLN A 64 -22.75 -5.94 -11.43
CA GLN A 64 -22.89 -6.73 -10.20
C GLN A 64 -22.18 -6.13 -8.98
N TYR A 65 -21.19 -5.25 -9.18
CA TYR A 65 -20.47 -4.58 -8.10
C TYR A 65 -20.99 -3.16 -7.82
N ARG A 66 -21.93 -2.63 -8.61
CA ARG A 66 -22.49 -1.27 -8.47
C ARG A 66 -23.49 -1.18 -7.31
N LYS A 67 -22.98 -1.39 -6.11
CA LYS A 67 -23.71 -1.29 -4.85
C LYS A 67 -22.81 -0.63 -3.82
N GLU A 68 -23.33 0.41 -3.16
CA GLU A 68 -22.64 1.09 -2.07
C GLU A 68 -22.17 0.07 -1.03
N GLY A 69 -20.92 0.21 -0.59
CA GLY A 69 -20.39 -0.62 0.47
C GLY A 69 -19.80 -1.96 0.03
N THR A 70 -19.90 -2.33 -1.25
CA THR A 70 -19.36 -3.63 -1.74
C THR A 70 -17.85 -3.68 -1.55
N LEU A 71 -17.37 -4.64 -0.75
CA LEU A 71 -15.94 -4.88 -0.55
C LEU A 71 -15.37 -5.73 -1.67
N ILE A 72 -14.25 -5.31 -2.23
CA ILE A 72 -13.69 -5.90 -3.43
C ILE A 72 -12.16 -5.95 -3.36
N LYS A 73 -11.60 -7.00 -3.98
CA LYS A 73 -10.22 -6.99 -4.47
C LYS A 73 -10.28 -6.87 -5.98
N PHE A 74 -9.36 -6.12 -6.56
CA PHE A 74 -9.36 -5.88 -7.98
C PHE A 74 -7.93 -5.74 -8.49
N ILE A 75 -7.79 -6.10 -9.75
CA ILE A 75 -6.59 -5.84 -10.51
C ILE A 75 -6.99 -4.93 -11.67
N ALA A 76 -6.24 -3.85 -11.90
CA ALA A 76 -6.58 -2.84 -12.89
C ALA A 76 -5.34 -2.24 -13.58
N TRP A 77 -5.56 -1.66 -14.75
CA TRP A 77 -4.57 -0.80 -15.40
C TRP A 77 -4.89 0.66 -15.11
N PRO A 78 -3.91 1.45 -14.65
CA PRO A 78 -3.98 2.90 -14.73
C PRO A 78 -4.32 3.35 -16.16
N ARG A 79 -5.15 4.39 -16.30
CA ARG A 79 -5.44 5.02 -17.59
C ARG A 79 -4.98 6.46 -17.56
N GLU A 80 -3.67 6.66 -17.61
CA GLU A 80 -3.05 8.00 -17.62
C GLU A 80 -3.34 8.76 -18.92
N ASP A 81 -3.73 8.04 -19.97
CA ASP A 81 -4.21 8.54 -21.25
C ASP A 81 -5.64 9.11 -21.20
N MET A 82 -6.36 8.90 -20.09
CA MET A 82 -7.78 9.28 -19.96
C MET A 82 -7.99 10.39 -18.93
N PHE A 83 -8.75 11.40 -19.34
CA PHE A 83 -9.27 12.45 -18.46
C PHE A 83 -10.78 12.31 -18.35
N THR A 84 -11.30 12.44 -17.13
CA THR A 84 -12.75 12.46 -16.88
C THR A 84 -13.18 13.88 -16.50
N SER A 85 -14.38 14.28 -16.94
CA SER A 85 -14.96 15.59 -16.62
C SER A 85 -15.21 15.81 -15.13
N VAL A 86 -15.27 14.74 -14.34
CA VAL A 86 -15.60 14.76 -12.91
C VAL A 86 -14.35 14.83 -12.02
N MET A 87 -13.15 14.54 -12.57
CA MET A 87 -11.83 14.60 -11.89
C MET A 87 -11.84 14.09 -10.43
N TRP A 88 -12.49 12.96 -10.16
CA TRP A 88 -12.72 12.50 -8.78
C TRP A 88 -11.60 11.63 -8.21
N GLY A 89 -10.91 10.86 -9.06
CA GLY A 89 -9.89 9.90 -8.65
C GLY A 89 -9.04 9.42 -9.81
N LYS A 90 -8.10 8.49 -9.53
CA LYS A 90 -7.26 7.87 -10.55
C LYS A 90 -8.12 7.05 -11.50
N VAL A 91 -8.08 7.36 -12.79
CA VAL A 91 -8.83 6.63 -13.81
C VAL A 91 -8.19 5.26 -14.00
N ILE A 92 -9.00 4.21 -13.94
CA ILE A 92 -8.54 2.84 -14.06
C ILE A 92 -9.45 2.02 -14.97
N GLU A 93 -8.88 0.98 -15.56
CA GLU A 93 -9.62 -0.07 -16.26
C GLU A 93 -9.47 -1.38 -15.49
N ILE A 94 -10.57 -1.89 -14.96
CA ILE A 94 -10.61 -3.13 -14.17
C ILE A 94 -10.38 -4.32 -15.08
N LYS A 95 -9.46 -5.21 -14.70
CA LYS A 95 -9.14 -6.46 -15.39
C LYS A 95 -9.71 -7.67 -14.67
N THR A 96 -9.57 -7.72 -13.36
CA THR A 96 -10.21 -8.74 -12.52
C THR A 96 -10.80 -8.07 -11.29
N MET A 97 -11.88 -8.65 -10.78
CA MET A 97 -12.58 -8.15 -9.61
C MET A 97 -13.25 -9.31 -8.91
N GLU A 98 -13.13 -9.36 -7.59
CA GLU A 98 -13.72 -10.39 -6.75
C GLU A 98 -14.30 -9.74 -5.50
N ASN A 99 -15.40 -10.28 -4.98
CA ASN A 99 -15.93 -9.84 -3.70
C ASN A 99 -14.98 -10.27 -2.59
N LEU A 100 -14.76 -9.37 -1.63
CA LEU A 100 -14.16 -9.73 -0.36
C LEU A 100 -15.28 -9.94 0.65
N ASN A 101 -15.28 -11.12 1.26
CA ASN A 101 -16.11 -11.36 2.43
C ASN A 101 -15.33 -10.85 3.64
N GLY A 102 -15.89 -9.92 4.40
CA GLY A 102 -15.19 -9.39 5.57
C GLY A 102 -16.09 -8.54 6.45
N SER A 103 -15.90 -8.69 7.76
CA SER A 103 -16.48 -7.83 8.79
C SER A 103 -15.54 -6.69 9.21
N LEU A 104 -14.36 -6.59 8.58
CA LEU A 104 -13.34 -5.61 8.94
C LEU A 104 -13.78 -4.19 8.58
N SER A 105 -13.65 -3.28 9.55
CA SER A 105 -13.88 -1.86 9.33
C SER A 105 -12.87 -1.28 8.32
N ASP A 106 -13.23 -0.16 7.67
CA ASP A 106 -12.34 0.51 6.71
C ASP A 106 -11.00 0.92 7.34
N ALA A 107 -11.02 1.37 8.60
CA ALA A 107 -9.82 1.75 9.33
C ALA A 107 -8.89 0.54 9.53
N GLU A 108 -9.48 -0.62 9.83
CA GLU A 108 -8.72 -1.84 10.04
C GLU A 108 -8.13 -2.38 8.75
N ARG A 109 -8.87 -2.36 7.64
CA ARG A 109 -8.33 -2.71 6.31
C ARG A 109 -7.24 -1.73 5.87
N THR A 110 -7.42 -0.43 6.10
CA THR A 110 -6.40 0.58 5.80
C THR A 110 -5.10 0.32 6.56
N ALA A 111 -5.20 0.01 7.85
CA ALA A 111 -4.04 -0.28 8.69
C ALA A 111 -3.34 -1.56 8.26
N ILE A 112 -4.08 -2.66 8.05
CA ILE A 112 -3.52 -3.93 7.58
C ILE A 112 -2.82 -3.74 6.23
N TYR A 113 -3.44 -3.04 5.26
CA TYR A 113 -2.84 -2.74 3.96
C TYR A 113 -1.50 -2.02 4.08
N LEU A 114 -1.45 -0.95 4.89
CA LEU A 114 -0.22 -0.17 5.05
C LEU A 114 0.88 -0.97 5.75
N PHE A 115 0.54 -1.76 6.76
CA PHE A 115 1.53 -2.55 7.48
C PHE A 115 2.03 -3.74 6.68
N ASP A 116 1.18 -4.42 5.90
CA ASP A 116 1.64 -5.47 5.00
C ASP A 116 2.63 -4.92 3.98
N ARG A 117 2.36 -3.76 3.38
CA ARG A 117 3.32 -3.10 2.47
C ARG A 117 4.61 -2.68 3.15
N ARG A 118 4.52 -2.19 4.39
CA ARG A 118 5.70 -1.83 5.19
C ARG A 118 6.57 -3.05 5.50
N LEU A 119 5.96 -4.16 5.91
CA LEU A 119 6.69 -5.39 6.24
C LEU A 119 7.17 -6.13 4.98
N GLU A 120 6.45 -6.03 3.87
CA GLU A 120 6.92 -6.49 2.55
C GLU A 120 8.19 -5.74 2.15
N ALA A 121 8.23 -4.40 2.34
CA ALA A 121 9.42 -3.60 2.10
C ALA A 121 10.62 -4.06 2.95
N PHE A 122 10.38 -4.46 4.20
CA PHE A 122 11.41 -5.04 5.07
C PHE A 122 11.89 -6.40 4.54
N ASN A 123 10.96 -7.30 4.20
CA ASN A 123 11.27 -8.63 3.68
C ASN A 123 12.06 -8.57 2.35
N GLN A 124 11.74 -7.61 1.49
CA GLN A 124 12.40 -7.41 0.20
C GLN A 124 13.64 -6.51 0.28
N LYS A 125 13.90 -5.91 1.46
CA LYS A 125 14.95 -4.90 1.64
C LYS A 125 14.82 -3.74 0.64
N ASP A 126 13.57 -3.33 0.38
CA ASP A 126 13.23 -2.27 -0.57
C ASP A 126 12.92 -0.95 0.17
N LEU A 127 13.92 -0.07 0.22
CA LEU A 127 13.79 1.24 0.87
C LEU A 127 12.76 2.15 0.16
N ALA A 128 12.66 2.08 -1.17
CA ALA A 128 11.73 2.94 -1.90
C ALA A 128 10.28 2.57 -1.59
N LYS A 129 9.97 1.28 -1.49
CA LYS A 129 8.66 0.79 -1.02
C LYS A 129 8.36 1.28 0.40
N LEU A 130 9.33 1.19 1.31
CA LEU A 130 9.18 1.67 2.69
C LEU A 130 8.86 3.17 2.73
N GLN A 131 9.62 3.99 1.99
CA GLN A 131 9.43 5.45 1.92
C GLN A 131 8.08 5.86 1.32
N GLY A 132 7.46 4.98 0.53
CA GLY A 132 6.12 5.17 0.01
C GLY A 132 4.99 5.04 1.05
N VAL A 133 5.25 4.41 2.20
CA VAL A 133 4.23 4.14 3.24
C VAL A 133 4.59 4.68 4.62
N ASP A 134 5.88 4.77 4.95
CA ASP A 134 6.41 5.20 6.24
C ASP A 134 7.11 6.55 6.12
N MET A 135 6.49 7.60 6.66
CA MET A 135 7.00 8.97 6.56
C MET A 135 8.29 9.19 7.34
N GLN A 136 8.55 8.42 8.40
CA GLN A 136 9.77 8.53 9.19
C GLN A 136 10.99 8.01 8.40
N SER A 137 10.76 7.17 7.38
CA SER A 137 11.82 6.62 6.55
C SER A 137 12.29 7.53 5.40
N LYS A 138 11.60 8.63 5.09
CA LYS A 138 11.86 9.47 3.89
C LYS A 138 13.28 10.04 3.80
N GLY A 139 13.97 10.19 4.92
CA GLY A 139 15.36 10.68 4.97
C GLY A 139 16.41 9.57 5.06
N LEU A 140 16.01 8.30 5.17
CA LEU A 140 16.95 7.20 5.36
C LEU A 140 17.75 6.93 4.08
N LEU A 141 19.03 6.66 4.27
CA LEU A 141 19.90 6.07 3.26
C LEU A 141 19.79 4.54 3.27
N PRO A 142 20.13 3.85 2.16
CA PRO A 142 20.07 2.38 2.10
C PRO A 142 20.79 1.68 3.25
N GLN A 143 21.98 2.15 3.64
CA GLN A 143 22.72 1.55 4.75
C GLN A 143 22.00 1.72 6.09
N GLN A 144 21.45 2.92 6.38
CA GLN A 144 20.71 3.17 7.62
C GLN A 144 19.46 2.28 7.71
N PHE A 145 18.82 2.00 6.57
CA PHE A 145 17.72 1.05 6.50
C PHE A 145 18.16 -0.39 6.79
N MET A 146 19.28 -0.83 6.20
CA MET A 146 19.84 -2.15 6.51
C MET A 146 20.23 -2.28 7.99
N ASP A 147 20.83 -1.23 8.56
CA ASP A 147 21.19 -1.19 9.98
C ASP A 147 19.93 -1.26 10.87
N TRP A 148 18.83 -0.61 10.44
CA TRP A 148 17.54 -0.67 11.14
C TRP A 148 16.93 -2.09 11.11
N LEU A 149 17.00 -2.79 9.99
CA LEU A 149 16.53 -4.18 9.90
C LEU A 149 17.38 -5.13 10.76
N GLY A 150 18.68 -4.84 10.89
CA GLY A 150 19.64 -5.72 11.54
C GLY A 150 19.69 -7.09 10.86
N ASN A 151 19.71 -8.15 11.66
CA ASN A 151 19.74 -9.54 11.16
C ASN A 151 18.35 -10.17 11.00
N TYR A 152 17.28 -9.40 11.21
CA TYR A 152 15.94 -9.94 11.18
C TYR A 152 15.45 -10.22 9.74
N THR A 153 14.68 -11.29 9.59
CA THR A 153 14.02 -11.71 8.34
C THR A 153 12.57 -12.12 8.61
N ASN A 154 11.80 -12.47 7.58
CA ASN A 154 10.47 -13.05 7.70
C ASN A 154 9.51 -12.23 8.60
N PHE A 155 9.45 -10.93 8.33
CA PHE A 155 8.51 -10.03 8.99
C PHE A 155 7.08 -10.41 8.59
N THR A 156 6.19 -10.57 9.57
CA THR A 156 4.80 -10.94 9.29
C THR A 156 3.84 -10.20 10.21
N LEU A 157 2.84 -9.54 9.61
CA LEU A 157 1.79 -8.89 10.37
C LEU A 157 0.85 -9.95 10.93
N ARG A 158 0.61 -9.90 12.25
CA ARG A 158 -0.22 -10.87 12.95
C ARG A 158 -1.56 -10.28 13.39
N TYR A 159 -1.55 -9.05 13.88
CA TYR A 159 -2.73 -8.47 14.51
C TYR A 159 -2.76 -6.95 14.37
N VAL A 160 -3.97 -6.38 14.24
CA VAL A 160 -4.22 -4.94 14.29
C VAL A 160 -5.39 -4.65 15.22
N ASN A 161 -5.21 -3.64 16.07
CA ASN A 161 -6.29 -3.07 16.86
C ASN A 161 -6.42 -1.59 16.53
N ILE A 162 -7.65 -1.14 16.27
CA ILE A 162 -7.96 0.27 16.06
C ILE A 162 -8.41 0.86 17.39
N GLY A 163 -7.69 1.89 17.83
CA GLY A 163 -8.05 2.68 19.01
C GLY A 163 -9.08 3.76 18.65
N SER A 164 -8.74 4.62 17.69
CA SER A 164 -9.65 5.63 17.14
C SER A 164 -9.46 5.78 15.64
N ALA A 165 -10.53 6.12 14.92
CA ALA A 165 -10.45 6.41 13.50
C ALA A 165 -11.45 7.50 13.10
N ASP A 166 -10.99 8.43 12.27
CA ASP A 166 -11.81 9.39 11.54
C ASP A 166 -11.38 9.44 10.06
N SER A 167 -11.85 10.44 9.31
CA SER A 167 -11.57 10.59 7.88
C SER A 167 -10.12 10.99 7.55
N THR A 168 -9.35 11.41 8.55
CA THR A 168 -8.00 11.97 8.42
C THR A 168 -6.94 11.25 9.24
N THR A 169 -7.33 10.57 10.31
CA THR A 169 -6.41 9.94 11.27
C THR A 169 -6.94 8.59 11.73
N ILE A 170 -6.03 7.60 11.81
CA ILE A 170 -6.29 6.29 12.41
C ILE A 170 -5.17 6.04 13.42
N THR A 171 -5.53 5.72 14.65
CA THR A 171 -4.60 5.35 15.72
C THR A 171 -4.90 3.93 16.21
N GLY A 172 -3.88 3.28 16.75
CA GLY A 172 -4.02 1.93 17.26
C GLY A 172 -2.69 1.29 17.58
N PHE A 173 -2.69 -0.03 17.62
CA PHE A 173 -1.46 -0.80 17.70
C PHE A 173 -1.51 -2.01 16.75
N CYS A 174 -0.35 -2.47 16.34
CA CYS A 174 -0.20 -3.72 15.61
C CYS A 174 0.80 -4.63 16.30
N ILE A 175 0.64 -5.93 16.06
CA ILE A 175 1.60 -6.97 16.46
C ILE A 175 2.12 -7.59 15.17
N TYR A 176 3.44 -7.62 15.04
CA TYR A 176 4.12 -8.34 13.96
C TYR A 176 5.25 -9.20 14.52
N THR A 177 5.61 -10.23 13.78
CA THR A 177 6.72 -11.12 14.14
C THR A 177 7.88 -10.95 13.17
N ARG A 178 9.08 -11.33 13.58
CA ARG A 178 10.30 -11.38 12.77
C ARG A 178 11.18 -12.52 13.23
N GLU A 179 12.06 -13.03 12.38
CA GLU A 179 12.91 -14.19 12.69
C GLU A 179 14.38 -13.80 12.67
N LEU A 180 15.19 -14.45 13.50
CA LEU A 180 16.65 -14.36 13.44
C LEU A 180 17.21 -15.65 12.82
N PRO A 181 17.86 -15.57 11.64
CA PRO A 181 18.44 -16.74 10.99
C PRO A 181 19.43 -17.48 11.90
N GLY A 182 19.32 -18.81 11.95
CA GLY A 182 20.24 -19.67 12.72
C GLY A 182 20.02 -19.67 14.24
N SER A 183 19.02 -18.94 14.74
CA SER A 183 18.63 -19.00 16.14
C SER A 183 17.85 -20.29 16.42
N MET A 184 18.51 -21.28 17.04
CA MET A 184 17.84 -22.49 17.56
C MET A 184 16.99 -22.20 18.81
N ASP A 185 17.22 -21.08 19.48
CA ASP A 185 16.69 -20.82 20.80
C ASP A 185 16.54 -19.31 21.01
N LEU A 186 15.36 -18.80 20.70
CA LEU A 186 14.92 -17.52 21.23
C LEU A 186 13.58 -17.77 21.88
N ARG A 187 13.40 -17.21 23.08
CA ARG A 187 12.15 -17.34 23.83
C ARG A 187 11.02 -16.96 22.88
N ASP A 188 9.93 -17.71 22.89
CA ASP A 188 8.82 -17.60 21.94
C ASP A 188 8.32 -16.14 21.72
N GLY A 189 8.56 -15.25 22.68
CA GLY A 189 8.24 -13.82 22.63
C GLY A 189 9.30 -12.87 22.06
N ASP A 190 10.59 -13.23 21.98
CA ASP A 190 11.69 -12.31 21.59
C ASP A 190 11.59 -11.82 20.14
N ASN A 191 10.78 -12.53 19.36
CA ASN A 191 10.52 -12.31 17.94
C ASN A 191 9.21 -11.57 17.68
N ILE A 192 8.51 -11.14 18.73
CA ILE A 192 7.24 -10.41 18.67
C ILE A 192 7.53 -8.93 18.89
N ALA A 193 7.00 -8.09 18.00
CA ALA A 193 7.07 -6.65 18.12
C ALA A 193 5.65 -6.08 18.17
N THR A 194 5.40 -5.27 19.20
CA THR A 194 4.16 -4.51 19.33
C THR A 194 4.46 -3.03 19.13
N MET A 195 3.74 -2.39 18.21
CA MET A 195 3.97 -1.01 17.80
C MET A 195 2.67 -0.23 17.86
N GLN A 196 2.67 0.88 18.59
CA GLN A 196 1.63 1.89 18.48
C GLN A 196 1.85 2.69 17.20
N PHE A 197 0.76 3.12 16.58
CA PHE A 197 0.83 3.85 15.33
C PHE A 197 -0.17 4.99 15.26
N THR A 198 0.22 5.99 14.47
CA THR A 198 -0.70 6.97 13.88
C THR A 198 -0.55 6.94 12.37
N LEU A 199 -1.65 6.63 11.68
CA LEU A 199 -1.78 6.78 10.23
C LEU A 199 -2.48 8.10 9.96
N SER A 200 -1.95 8.88 9.03
CA SER A 200 -2.58 10.13 8.61
C SER A 200 -2.84 10.13 7.11
N ARG A 201 -3.94 10.77 6.73
CA ARG A 201 -4.29 11.02 5.35
C ARG A 201 -3.33 12.02 4.72
N LYS A 202 -2.68 11.65 3.62
CA LYS A 202 -1.87 12.53 2.77
C LYS A 202 -2.49 12.65 1.38
N ARG A 203 -1.89 13.50 0.54
CA ARG A 203 -2.37 13.77 -0.83
C ARG A 203 -2.42 12.48 -1.68
N ASP A 204 -1.45 11.61 -1.47
CA ASP A 204 -1.23 10.35 -2.20
C ASP A 204 -1.68 9.10 -1.42
N GLY A 205 -2.63 9.26 -0.49
CA GLY A 205 -3.19 8.16 0.30
C GLY A 205 -2.78 8.19 1.77
N TRP A 206 -3.08 7.12 2.49
CA TRP A 206 -2.71 6.98 3.90
C TRP A 206 -1.20 6.72 4.05
N LYS A 207 -0.62 7.19 5.16
CA LYS A 207 0.79 6.99 5.50
C LYS A 207 0.95 6.78 7.00
N LEU A 208 1.92 5.95 7.42
CA LEU A 208 2.40 5.92 8.80
C LEU A 208 3.15 7.23 9.06
N THR A 209 2.64 8.03 10.00
CA THR A 209 3.21 9.33 10.35
C THR A 209 3.87 9.35 11.71
N ASP A 210 3.44 8.45 12.60
CA ASP A 210 4.06 8.29 13.91
C ASP A 210 4.02 6.83 14.34
N SER A 211 5.05 6.41 15.05
CA SER A 211 5.14 5.06 15.62
C SER A 211 6.02 5.03 16.86
N SER A 212 5.64 4.21 17.82
CA SER A 212 6.36 4.01 19.08
C SER A 212 6.18 2.59 19.60
N ALA A 213 6.96 2.22 20.61
CA ALA A 213 6.70 0.98 21.35
C ALA A 213 5.31 1.05 22.00
N ALA A 214 4.54 -0.03 21.89
CA ALA A 214 3.28 -0.17 22.59
C ALA A 214 3.49 -0.75 23.99
N GLY A 215 2.61 -0.39 24.93
CA GLY A 215 2.43 -1.18 26.15
C GLY A 215 1.96 -2.59 25.78
N VAL A 216 2.50 -3.60 26.48
CA VAL A 216 2.20 -5.01 26.23
C VAL A 216 1.22 -5.61 27.24
N ASP A 217 0.70 -4.78 28.15
CA ASP A 217 -0.24 -5.20 29.19
C ASP A 217 -1.51 -5.78 28.59
N GLY A 218 -1.86 -6.99 29.00
CA GLY A 218 -3.05 -7.71 28.49
C GLY A 218 -2.90 -8.32 27.10
N LEU A 219 -1.74 -8.17 26.44
CA LEU A 219 -1.45 -8.82 25.15
C LEU A 219 -0.73 -10.16 25.35
N PRO A 220 -0.94 -11.15 24.47
CA PRO A 220 -0.16 -12.37 24.49
C PRO A 220 1.33 -12.08 24.28
N GLN A 221 2.18 -12.68 25.13
CA GLN A 221 3.64 -12.54 25.06
C GLN A 221 4.34 -13.74 24.38
N THR A 222 3.55 -14.71 23.92
CA THR A 222 4.01 -15.91 23.22
C THR A 222 3.52 -15.88 21.78
N LEU A 223 4.31 -16.43 20.85
CA LEU A 223 3.94 -16.50 19.44
C LEU A 223 2.66 -17.31 19.29
N SER A 224 2.54 -18.40 20.05
CA SER A 224 1.34 -19.23 20.05
C SER A 224 0.10 -18.44 20.48
N GLY A 225 0.21 -17.62 21.52
CA GLY A 225 -0.88 -16.77 21.99
C GLY A 225 -1.24 -15.65 21.00
N VAL A 226 -0.26 -15.03 20.34
CA VAL A 226 -0.50 -14.03 19.29
C VAL A 226 -1.18 -14.65 18.07
N LYS A 227 -0.73 -15.84 17.65
CA LYS A 227 -1.34 -16.57 16.53
C LYS A 227 -2.79 -16.96 16.83
N GLU A 228 -3.07 -17.39 18.05
CA GLU A 228 -4.43 -17.70 18.49
C GLU A 228 -5.33 -16.45 18.48
N LEU A 229 -4.85 -15.35 19.06
CA LEU A 229 -5.55 -14.05 19.03
C LEU A 229 -5.88 -13.61 17.60
N ALA A 230 -4.93 -13.77 16.68
CA ALA A 230 -5.11 -13.44 15.27
C ALA A 230 -6.18 -14.33 14.61
N ARG A 231 -6.10 -15.66 14.79
CA ARG A 231 -7.08 -16.59 14.19
C ARG A 231 -8.49 -16.37 14.72
N GLN A 232 -8.65 -16.04 16.00
CA GLN A 232 -9.96 -15.73 16.57
C GLN A 232 -10.62 -14.52 15.92
N LYS A 233 -9.83 -13.49 15.55
CA LYS A 233 -10.34 -12.27 14.93
C LYS A 233 -10.46 -12.37 13.41
N TYR A 234 -9.48 -12.98 12.74
CA TYR A 234 -9.29 -12.91 11.30
C TYR A 234 -9.50 -14.25 10.58
N GLY A 235 -9.57 -15.37 11.30
CA GLY A 235 -9.54 -16.71 10.71
C GLY A 235 -8.16 -17.13 10.16
N THR A 236 -7.14 -16.27 10.26
CA THR A 236 -5.74 -16.51 9.85
C THR A 236 -4.79 -15.89 10.88
N ASP A 237 -3.56 -16.39 10.95
CA ASP A 237 -2.47 -15.79 11.74
C ASP A 237 -1.44 -15.04 10.87
N ASN A 238 -1.67 -14.95 9.57
CA ASN A 238 -0.88 -14.15 8.64
C ASN A 238 -1.81 -13.18 7.91
N LEU A 239 -1.74 -11.89 8.26
CA LEU A 239 -2.66 -10.91 7.68
C LEU A 239 -2.35 -10.59 6.22
N SER A 240 -1.13 -10.87 5.75
CA SER A 240 -0.78 -10.69 4.35
C SER A 240 -1.59 -11.58 3.41
N THR A 241 -2.19 -12.67 3.93
CA THR A 241 -3.01 -13.60 3.15
C THR A 241 -4.49 -13.24 3.14
N LEU A 242 -4.90 -12.15 3.80
CA LEU A 242 -6.32 -11.81 3.91
C LEU A 242 -6.92 -11.44 2.56
N TRP A 243 -6.13 -10.88 1.65
CA TRP A 243 -6.63 -10.35 0.39
C TRP A 243 -5.86 -10.83 -0.84
N PHE A 244 -4.65 -11.35 -0.65
CA PHE A 244 -3.71 -11.71 -1.71
C PHE A 244 -2.98 -13.03 -1.42
#